data_AF-A0A0Q4U663-F1
#
_entry.id   AF-A0A0Q4U663-F1
#
_cell.length_a   1.000
_cell.length_b   1.000
_cell.length_c   1.000
_cell.angle_alpha   90.00
_cell.angle_beta   90.00
_cell.angle_gamma   90.00
#
_symmetry.space_group_name_H-M   'P 1'
#
loop_
_entity.id
_entity.type
_entity.pdbx_description
1 polymer ?
#
loop_
_entity_poly.entity_id
_entity_poly.type
_entity_poly.pdbx_seq_one_letter_code
_entity_poly.pdbx_strand_id
1 'polypeptide(L)'
;MPSPFEQAGTVAVTRGSRTVTGTGTAWLAGYDGLVLNIAGAVFPVASVDGPSSLTLVEPYPGVTAAQLSYFLLPIMNENYALSRKVLSLIAATETLAGSAVVNPPQGDRGPQGVGVANAYVDQATGHLMQRLTDGRLIDAGQVVGAVGAPFTIPIECYADDEIVRVDEEAGWMMAPAAMMLSAVSLSVRKPDQSPAGTLGIQADLKVSGASILSAPLRVLPGQRSSRAAGTAQPTITRALVGLDSLMTLAVQAEGKDAEGLRLVLQGTWA
;
A
#
# COMPACT_ATOMS: atom_id res chain seq x y z
N MET A 1 -6.69 -12.63 -33.89
CA MET A 1 -5.34 -12.31 -33.38
C MET A 1 -4.71 -11.30 -34.33
N PRO A 2 -4.00 -10.26 -33.84
CA PRO A 2 -3.24 -9.39 -34.73
C PRO A 2 -2.23 -10.23 -35.53
N SER A 3 -2.02 -9.88 -36.80
CA SER A 3 -1.08 -10.62 -37.65
C SER A 3 0.33 -10.56 -37.06
N PRO A 4 1.12 -11.65 -37.10
CA PRO A 4 2.52 -11.61 -36.68
C PRO A 4 3.42 -10.83 -37.65
N PHE A 5 2.89 -10.32 -38.76
CA PHE A 5 3.62 -9.59 -39.80
C PHE A 5 3.18 -8.14 -39.88
N GLU A 6 4.12 -7.23 -40.16
CA GLU A 6 3.79 -5.83 -40.42
C GLU A 6 3.21 -5.70 -41.84
N GLN A 7 2.00 -5.14 -41.91
CA GLN A 7 1.23 -4.94 -43.15
C GLN A 7 0.56 -3.57 -43.19
N ALA A 8 0.72 -2.76 -42.13
CA ALA A 8 0.14 -1.44 -42.08
C ALA A 8 0.83 -0.53 -43.11
N GLY A 9 0.04 0.24 -43.85
CA GLY A 9 0.54 1.16 -44.86
C GLY A 9 0.92 0.47 -46.18
N THR A 10 1.72 1.18 -46.98
CA THR A 10 2.20 0.72 -48.29
C THR A 10 3.67 1.03 -48.47
N VAL A 11 4.33 0.37 -49.43
CA VAL A 11 5.73 0.64 -49.79
C VAL A 11 5.89 1.18 -51.20
N ALA A 12 6.98 1.91 -51.40
CA ALA A 12 7.49 2.34 -52.70
C ALA A 12 8.93 1.85 -52.88
N VAL A 13 9.22 1.37 -54.08
CA VAL A 13 10.50 0.77 -54.48
C VAL A 13 10.92 1.34 -55.83
N THR A 14 12.22 1.55 -55.99
CA THR A 14 12.82 2.01 -57.25
C THR A 14 13.75 0.94 -57.77
N ARG A 15 13.63 0.59 -59.06
CA ARG A 15 14.53 -0.36 -59.71
C ARG A 15 15.99 0.04 -59.50
N GLY A 16 16.82 -0.91 -59.09
CA GLY A 16 18.26 -0.69 -58.85
C GLY A 16 18.57 0.10 -57.57
N SER A 17 17.56 0.47 -56.78
CA SER A 17 17.76 1.06 -55.44
C SER A 17 17.67 -0.01 -54.37
N ARG A 18 18.43 0.17 -53.29
CA ARG A 18 18.30 -0.64 -52.07
C ARG A 18 17.29 -0.05 -51.09
N THR A 19 16.93 1.22 -51.22
CA THR A 19 16.01 1.89 -50.30
C THR A 19 14.57 1.57 -50.64
N VAL A 20 13.80 1.25 -49.60
CA VAL A 20 12.34 1.11 -49.66
C VAL A 20 11.72 2.15 -48.75
N THR A 21 10.76 2.90 -49.28
CA THR A 21 10.05 3.95 -48.53
C THR A 21 8.66 3.46 -48.16
N GLY A 22 8.32 3.55 -46.88
CA GLY A 22 6.99 3.25 -46.35
C GLY A 22 6.11 4.50 -46.29
N THR A 23 4.80 4.34 -46.45
CA THR A 23 3.79 5.36 -46.17
C THR A 23 2.72 4.76 -45.27
N GLY A 24 2.43 5.40 -44.12
CA GLY A 24 1.53 4.85 -43.10
C GLY A 24 2.10 3.62 -42.37
N THR A 25 3.41 3.41 -42.48
CA THR A 25 4.15 2.32 -41.82
C THR A 25 4.68 2.79 -40.47
N ALA A 26 4.94 1.85 -39.57
CA ALA A 26 5.56 2.12 -38.28
C ALA A 26 6.57 1.03 -37.93
N TRP A 27 7.54 0.79 -38.83
CA TRP A 27 8.54 -0.27 -38.64
C TRP A 27 9.42 -0.01 -37.42
N LEU A 28 9.90 -1.09 -36.80
CA LEU A 28 10.82 -0.99 -35.68
C LEU A 28 12.23 -0.68 -36.19
N ALA A 29 12.66 0.57 -36.02
CA ALA A 29 14.00 1.02 -36.41
C ALA A 29 15.09 0.22 -35.70
N GLY A 30 16.16 -0.10 -36.41
CA GLY A 30 17.31 -0.85 -35.89
C GLY A 30 17.03 -2.33 -35.60
N TYR A 31 15.88 -2.88 -36.01
CA TYR A 31 15.61 -4.31 -35.86
C TYR A 31 16.22 -5.11 -37.02
N ASP A 32 17.06 -6.10 -36.68
CA ASP A 32 17.72 -6.98 -37.64
C ASP A 32 16.92 -8.26 -37.93
N GLY A 33 17.19 -8.92 -39.05
CA GLY A 33 16.59 -10.23 -39.37
C GLY A 33 15.15 -10.12 -39.87
N LEU A 34 14.90 -9.14 -40.75
CA LEU A 34 13.62 -8.94 -41.43
C LEU A 34 13.72 -9.33 -42.91
N VAL A 35 12.58 -9.72 -43.45
CA VAL A 35 12.42 -10.07 -44.85
C VAL A 35 11.18 -9.37 -45.37
N LEU A 36 11.34 -8.62 -46.46
CA LEU A 36 10.25 -7.91 -47.11
C LEU A 36 9.65 -8.79 -48.21
N ASN A 37 8.35 -9.02 -48.16
CA ASN A 37 7.59 -9.63 -49.25
C ASN A 37 6.79 -8.57 -49.99
N ILE A 38 6.95 -8.51 -51.32
CA ILE A 38 6.13 -7.70 -52.22
C ILE A 38 5.61 -8.61 -53.32
N ALA A 39 4.28 -8.74 -53.42
CA ALA A 39 3.61 -9.55 -54.44
C ALA A 39 4.14 -11.00 -54.55
N GLY A 40 4.52 -11.62 -53.44
CA GLY A 40 5.06 -12.98 -53.40
C GLY A 40 6.58 -13.08 -53.57
N ALA A 41 7.25 -12.03 -54.04
CA ALA A 41 8.71 -11.97 -54.12
C ALA A 41 9.31 -11.54 -52.77
N VAL A 42 10.44 -12.15 -52.41
CA VAL A 42 11.05 -12.05 -51.09
C VAL A 42 12.39 -11.33 -51.18
N PHE A 43 12.59 -10.30 -50.36
CA PHE A 43 13.77 -9.45 -50.36
C PHE A 43 14.35 -9.35 -48.94
N PRO A 44 15.59 -9.82 -48.71
CA PRO A 44 16.26 -9.67 -47.43
C PRO A 44 16.49 -8.21 -47.09
N VAL A 45 16.18 -7.82 -45.85
CA VAL A 45 16.39 -6.46 -45.33
C VAL A 45 17.75 -6.39 -44.65
N ALA A 46 18.58 -5.44 -45.06
CA ALA A 46 19.88 -5.16 -44.45
C ALA A 46 19.74 -4.32 -43.18
N SER A 47 18.86 -3.32 -43.17
CA SER A 47 18.58 -2.48 -42.01
C SER A 47 17.19 -1.86 -42.09
N VAL A 48 16.58 -1.58 -40.94
CA VAL A 48 15.42 -0.70 -40.82
C VAL A 48 15.91 0.65 -40.32
N ASP A 49 15.97 1.62 -41.22
CA ASP A 49 16.57 2.93 -40.96
C ASP A 49 15.62 3.87 -40.20
N GLY A 50 14.33 3.56 -40.20
CA GLY A 50 13.30 4.30 -39.47
C GLY A 50 11.91 3.68 -39.64
N PRO A 51 10.86 4.31 -39.07
CA PRO A 51 9.49 3.77 -39.15
C PRO A 51 8.92 3.70 -40.57
N SER A 52 9.54 4.41 -41.52
CA SER A 52 9.12 4.53 -42.91
C SER A 52 10.27 4.39 -43.93
N SER A 53 11.43 3.87 -43.51
CA SER A 53 12.56 3.63 -44.41
C SER A 53 13.28 2.35 -44.01
N LEU A 54 13.62 1.52 -45.00
CA LEU A 54 14.49 0.37 -44.82
C LEU A 54 15.43 0.24 -46.02
N THR A 55 16.51 -0.49 -45.80
CA THR A 55 17.52 -0.80 -46.80
C THR A 55 17.56 -2.31 -47.06
N LEU A 56 17.46 -2.72 -48.32
CA LEU A 56 17.60 -4.11 -48.75
C LEU A 56 19.06 -4.54 -48.82
N VAL A 57 19.32 -5.85 -48.75
CA VAL A 57 20.66 -6.41 -48.97
C VAL A 57 21.10 -6.17 -50.41
N GLU A 58 20.25 -6.50 -51.38
CA GLU A 58 20.52 -6.31 -52.81
C GLU A 58 19.61 -5.23 -53.41
N PRO A 59 20.04 -4.54 -54.48
CA PRO A 59 19.19 -3.61 -55.21
C PRO A 59 17.89 -4.25 -55.71
N TYR A 60 16.77 -3.54 -55.63
CA TYR A 60 15.47 -4.05 -56.04
C TYR A 60 15.46 -4.35 -57.56
N PRO A 61 15.22 -5.61 -57.98
CA PRO A 61 15.32 -6.01 -59.39
C PRO A 61 14.04 -5.72 -60.19
N GLY A 62 12.93 -5.45 -59.51
CA GLY A 62 11.61 -5.27 -60.12
C GLY A 62 11.42 -3.94 -60.84
N VAL A 63 10.18 -3.67 -61.28
CA VAL A 63 9.81 -2.39 -61.87
C VAL A 63 9.58 -1.36 -60.76
N THR A 64 10.05 -0.12 -60.94
CA THR A 64 9.76 0.98 -60.02
C THR A 64 8.25 1.13 -59.84
N ALA A 65 7.79 1.11 -58.60
CA ALA A 65 6.38 1.20 -58.26
C ALA A 65 6.18 1.75 -56.84
N ALA A 66 5.01 2.33 -56.60
CA ALA A 66 4.59 2.88 -55.32
C ALA A 66 3.23 2.32 -54.90
N GLN A 67 2.81 2.59 -53.67
CA GLN A 67 1.54 2.12 -53.11
C GLN A 67 1.39 0.59 -53.13
N LEU A 68 2.52 -0.13 -53.03
CA LEU A 68 2.53 -1.58 -53.04
C LEU A 68 2.12 -2.12 -51.67
N SER A 69 1.26 -3.14 -51.67
CA SER A 69 1.02 -3.96 -50.49
C SER A 69 2.24 -4.83 -50.19
N TYR A 70 2.52 -5.05 -48.91
CA TYR A 70 3.69 -5.79 -48.47
C TYR A 70 3.41 -6.60 -47.21
N PHE A 71 4.31 -7.54 -46.93
CA PHE A 71 4.44 -8.17 -45.62
C PHE A 71 5.88 -8.05 -45.18
N LEU A 72 6.13 -7.55 -43.97
CA LEU A 72 7.45 -7.64 -43.34
C LEU A 72 7.46 -8.81 -42.37
N LEU A 73 8.31 -9.79 -42.65
CA LEU A 73 8.42 -11.03 -41.91
C LEU A 73 9.69 -11.02 -41.05
N PRO A 74 9.57 -11.04 -39.72
CA PRO A 74 10.71 -11.27 -38.84
C PRO A 74 11.08 -12.75 -38.86
N ILE A 75 12.37 -13.06 -39.00
CA ILE A 75 12.88 -14.43 -38.88
C ILE A 75 12.61 -14.98 -37.46
N MET A 76 12.70 -14.11 -36.45
CA MET A 76 12.32 -14.41 -35.06
C MET A 76 11.13 -13.54 -34.66
N ASN A 77 9.91 -14.02 -34.94
CA ASN A 77 8.66 -13.30 -34.69
C ASN A 77 8.44 -12.96 -33.20
N GLU A 78 8.83 -13.84 -32.29
CA GLU A 78 8.71 -13.63 -30.84
C GLU A 78 9.57 -12.46 -30.35
N ASN A 79 10.82 -12.37 -30.82
CA ASN A 79 11.73 -11.27 -30.49
C ASN A 79 11.20 -9.94 -31.03
N TYR A 80 10.65 -9.94 -32.25
CA TYR A 80 10.05 -8.75 -32.83
C TYR A 80 8.84 -8.29 -31.99
N ALA A 81 7.94 -9.21 -31.66
CA ALA A 81 6.77 -8.93 -30.84
C ALA A 81 7.15 -8.43 -29.43
N LEU A 82 8.20 -9.01 -28.82
CA LEU A 82 8.72 -8.56 -27.53
C LEU A 82 9.27 -7.14 -27.61
N SER A 83 10.11 -6.83 -28.60
CA SER A 83 10.67 -5.49 -28.78
C SER A 83 9.58 -4.42 -28.98
N ARG A 84 8.50 -4.75 -29.70
CA ARG A 84 7.33 -3.88 -29.84
C ARG A 84 6.60 -3.62 -28.52
N LYS A 85 6.44 -4.66 -27.70
CA LYS A 85 5.86 -4.52 -26.35
C LYS A 85 6.72 -3.65 -25.45
N VAL A 86 8.04 -3.82 -25.49
CA VAL A 86 8.98 -2.99 -24.72
C VAL A 86 8.89 -1.53 -25.17
N LEU A 87 8.86 -1.25 -26.48
CA LEU A 87 8.69 0.12 -26.98
C LEU A 87 7.35 0.73 -26.54
N SER A 88 6.28 -0.05 -26.55
CA SER A 88 4.96 0.38 -26.07
C SER A 88 4.97 0.69 -24.57
N LEU A 89 5.69 -0.11 -23.78
CA LEU A 89 5.86 0.12 -22.35
C LEU A 89 6.67 1.38 -22.05
N ILE A 90 7.75 1.63 -22.81
CA ILE A 90 8.54 2.86 -22.70
C ILE A 90 7.65 4.08 -22.97
N ALA A 91 6.90 4.07 -24.08
CA ALA A 91 5.99 5.17 -24.41
C ALA A 91 4.88 5.39 -23.35
N ALA A 92 4.32 4.30 -22.81
CA ALA A 92 3.35 4.39 -21.72
C ALA A 92 3.98 4.96 -20.44
N THR A 93 5.24 4.60 -20.16
CA THR A 93 5.97 5.09 -18.99
C THR A 93 6.33 6.57 -19.14
N GLU A 94 6.72 7.02 -20.34
CA GLU A 94 6.94 8.44 -20.64
C GLU A 94 5.65 9.25 -20.46
N THR A 95 4.52 8.71 -20.93
CA THR A 95 3.19 9.32 -20.72
C THR A 95 2.86 9.41 -19.24
N LEU A 96 3.16 8.36 -18.46
CA LEU A 96 2.94 8.36 -17.02
C LEU A 96 3.88 9.33 -16.29
N ALA A 97 5.15 9.40 -16.70
CA ALA A 97 6.13 10.32 -16.13
C ALA A 97 5.77 11.78 -16.40
N GLY A 98 5.19 12.08 -17.57
CA GLY A 98 4.64 13.39 -17.91
C GLY A 98 3.23 13.65 -17.34
N SER A 99 2.61 12.65 -16.69
CA SER A 99 1.28 12.80 -16.12
C SER A 99 1.31 13.60 -14.83
N ALA A 100 0.31 14.47 -14.68
CA ALA A 100 0.05 15.20 -13.43
C ALA A 100 -0.27 14.30 -12.22
N VAL A 101 -0.50 13.00 -12.44
CA VAL A 101 -0.66 12.01 -11.36
C VAL A 101 0.66 11.78 -10.62
N VAL A 102 1.78 11.70 -11.35
CA VAL A 102 3.11 11.42 -10.79
C VAL A 102 3.89 12.71 -10.58
N ASN A 103 3.78 13.65 -11.52
CA ASN A 103 4.39 14.97 -11.46
C ASN A 103 3.29 16.04 -11.49
N PRO A 104 2.50 16.19 -10.41
CA PRO A 104 1.51 17.25 -10.35
C PRO A 104 2.20 18.60 -10.54
N PRO A 105 1.56 19.56 -11.24
CA PRO A 105 2.05 20.92 -11.25
C PRO A 105 2.23 21.37 -9.81
N GLN A 106 3.43 21.81 -9.45
CA GLN A 106 3.61 22.50 -8.19
C GLN A 106 2.71 23.72 -8.23
N GLY A 107 1.79 23.84 -7.26
CA GLY A 107 0.93 25.00 -7.18
C GLY A 107 1.79 26.27 -7.09
N ASP A 108 1.42 27.30 -7.85
CA ASP A 108 2.06 28.60 -7.72
C ASP A 108 1.93 29.08 -6.28
N ARG A 109 2.99 29.71 -5.77
CA ARG A 109 2.89 30.40 -4.48
C ARG A 109 1.83 31.48 -4.66
N GLY A 110 0.73 31.35 -3.93
CA GLY A 110 -0.33 32.37 -3.93
C GLY A 110 0.26 33.76 -3.65
N PRO A 111 -0.38 34.84 -4.15
CA PRO A 111 0.03 36.20 -3.80
C PRO A 111 0.06 36.34 -2.28
N GLN A 112 0.96 37.20 -1.77
CA GLN A 112 1.21 37.33 -0.33
C GLN A 112 -0.08 37.25 0.48
N GLY A 113 -0.10 36.34 1.46
CA GLY A 113 -1.29 36.02 2.23
C GLY A 113 -0.96 35.14 3.42
N VAL A 114 -1.98 34.90 4.23
CA VAL A 114 -1.88 34.07 5.43
C VAL A 114 -1.99 32.60 4.99
N GLY A 115 -0.95 31.81 5.23
CA GLY A 115 -0.92 30.39 4.92
C GLY A 115 -1.56 29.54 6.01
N VAL A 116 -1.75 28.25 5.73
CA VAL A 116 -2.09 27.26 6.77
C VAL A 116 -0.79 26.81 7.43
N ALA A 117 -0.66 27.09 8.73
CA ALA A 117 0.46 26.63 9.55
C ALA A 117 0.24 25.19 10.03
N ASN A 118 -1.00 24.82 10.37
CA ASN A 118 -1.35 23.46 10.78
C ASN A 118 -2.85 23.17 10.52
N ALA A 119 -3.22 21.92 10.32
CA ALA A 119 -4.61 21.45 10.32
C ALA A 119 -4.73 20.20 11.18
N TYR A 120 -5.66 20.18 12.13
CA TYR A 120 -5.82 19.10 13.10
C TYR A 120 -7.29 18.94 13.51
N VAL A 121 -7.66 17.74 13.96
CA VAL A 121 -8.96 17.54 14.61
C VAL A 121 -8.81 17.84 16.09
N ASP A 122 -9.58 18.79 16.60
CA ASP A 122 -9.62 19.10 18.02
C ASP A 122 -10.31 17.95 18.77
N GLN A 123 -9.61 17.33 19.71
CA GLN A 123 -10.12 16.15 20.40
C GLN A 123 -11.22 16.45 21.42
N ALA A 124 -11.37 17.69 21.87
CA ALA A 124 -12.41 18.09 22.81
C ALA A 124 -13.72 18.39 22.07
N THR A 125 -13.65 19.00 20.88
CA THR A 125 -14.84 19.39 20.11
C THR A 125 -15.18 18.44 18.96
N GLY A 126 -14.22 17.67 18.44
CA GLY A 126 -14.38 16.85 17.23
C GLY A 126 -14.41 17.68 15.94
N HIS A 127 -13.99 18.95 16.00
CA HIS A 127 -13.99 19.86 14.86
C HIS A 127 -12.65 19.81 14.14
N LEU A 128 -12.68 19.98 12.81
CA LEU A 128 -11.48 20.19 12.03
C LEU A 128 -11.03 21.65 12.20
N MET A 129 -9.88 21.85 12.84
CA MET A 129 -9.29 23.14 13.09
C MET A 129 -8.13 23.41 12.12
N GLN A 130 -8.09 24.59 11.54
CA GLN A 130 -6.95 25.09 10.77
C GLN A 130 -6.29 26.25 11.50
N ARG A 131 -5.02 26.11 11.87
CA ARG A 131 -4.19 27.21 12.37
C ARG A 131 -3.51 27.89 11.19
N LEU A 132 -3.66 29.19 11.13
CA LEU A 132 -3.06 30.03 10.12
C LEU A 132 -1.68 30.56 10.55
N THR A 133 -0.85 30.98 9.61
CA THR A 133 0.50 31.51 9.88
C THR A 133 0.50 32.85 10.62
N ASP A 134 -0.63 33.56 10.64
CA ASP A 134 -0.84 34.78 11.44
C ASP A 134 -1.36 34.49 12.87
N GLY A 135 -1.51 33.21 13.23
CA GLY A 135 -1.96 32.77 14.54
C GLY A 135 -3.48 32.60 14.68
N ARG A 136 -4.29 32.97 13.68
CA ARG A 136 -5.73 32.70 13.70
C ARG A 136 -6.03 31.20 13.65
N LEU A 137 -7.13 30.81 14.29
CA LEU A 137 -7.73 29.48 14.15
C LEU A 137 -9.04 29.60 13.37
N ILE A 138 -9.20 28.77 12.35
CA ILE A 138 -10.45 28.57 11.62
C ILE A 138 -11.03 27.23 12.07
N ASP A 139 -12.29 27.26 12.52
CA ASP A 139 -13.09 26.07 12.75
C ASP A 139 -13.82 25.71 11.46
N ALA A 140 -13.45 24.60 10.83
CA ALA A 140 -14.05 24.09 9.60
C ALA A 140 -15.30 23.23 9.87
N GLY A 141 -15.74 23.14 11.12
CA GLY A 141 -16.92 22.43 11.57
C GLY A 141 -16.62 21.05 12.13
N GLN A 142 -17.66 20.46 12.71
CA GLN A 142 -17.64 19.11 13.23
C GLN A 142 -17.37 18.12 12.08
N VAL A 143 -16.32 17.32 12.22
CA VAL A 143 -16.02 16.26 11.27
C VAL A 143 -16.32 14.91 11.92
N VAL A 144 -17.09 14.08 11.22
CA VAL A 144 -17.39 12.71 11.63
C VAL A 144 -16.98 11.76 10.52
N GLY A 145 -16.22 10.72 10.87
CA GLY A 145 -16.11 9.51 10.04
C GLY A 145 -17.28 8.58 10.36
N ALA A 146 -17.53 7.56 9.52
CA ALA A 146 -18.41 6.47 9.93
C ALA A 146 -17.90 5.90 11.26
N VAL A 147 -18.80 5.61 12.21
CA VAL A 147 -18.41 4.92 13.45
C VAL A 147 -17.71 3.64 13.03
N GLY A 148 -16.42 3.51 13.36
CA GLY A 148 -15.69 2.32 12.94
C GLY A 148 -16.31 1.07 13.54
N ALA A 149 -16.22 -0.04 12.82
CA ALA A 149 -16.85 -1.27 13.26
C ALA A 149 -16.38 -1.65 14.68
N PRO A 150 -17.28 -2.13 15.55
CA PRO A 150 -16.88 -2.55 16.89
C PRO A 150 -15.97 -3.77 16.79
N PHE A 151 -15.03 -3.89 17.73
CA PHE A 151 -14.15 -5.04 17.85
C PHE A 151 -14.13 -5.60 19.28
N THR A 152 -13.75 -6.86 19.38
CA THR A 152 -13.31 -7.50 20.63
C THR A 152 -12.11 -8.37 20.30
N ILE A 153 -10.96 -8.04 20.87
CA ILE A 153 -9.69 -8.72 20.59
C ILE A 153 -9.23 -9.40 21.88
N PRO A 154 -9.26 -10.74 21.96
CA PRO A 154 -8.61 -11.50 23.01
C PRO A 154 -7.11 -11.66 22.70
N ILE A 155 -6.26 -11.46 23.69
CA ILE A 155 -4.83 -11.77 23.65
C ILE A 155 -4.56 -12.81 24.74
N GLU A 156 -4.09 -13.97 24.33
CA GLU A 156 -3.60 -14.99 25.26
C GLU A 156 -2.20 -14.61 25.70
N CYS A 157 -2.07 -14.28 26.99
CA CYS A 157 -0.82 -13.82 27.59
C CYS A 157 -0.04 -15.02 28.17
N TYR A 158 -0.75 -15.90 28.86
CA TYR A 158 -0.20 -17.15 29.39
C TYR A 158 -1.09 -18.31 28.92
N ALA A 159 -0.49 -19.46 28.62
CA ALA A 159 -1.25 -20.65 28.25
C ALA A 159 -2.14 -21.12 29.41
N ASP A 160 -3.18 -21.89 29.08
CA ASP A 160 -4.26 -22.31 29.97
C ASP A 160 -3.80 -23.02 31.27
N ASP A 161 -2.62 -23.63 31.27
CA ASP A 161 -1.95 -24.34 32.37
C ASP A 161 -0.67 -23.66 32.85
N GLU A 162 -0.31 -22.53 32.24
CA GLU A 162 0.88 -21.78 32.56
C GLU A 162 0.61 -20.78 33.70
N ILE A 163 1.52 -20.76 34.68
CA ILE A 163 1.39 -19.90 35.85
C ILE A 163 1.75 -18.46 35.48
N VAL A 164 0.89 -17.52 35.85
CA VAL A 164 1.10 -16.09 35.64
C VAL A 164 2.31 -15.62 36.45
N ARG A 165 3.25 -14.93 35.80
CA ARG A 165 4.43 -14.34 36.43
C ARG A 165 4.51 -12.83 36.20
N VAL A 166 5.33 -12.16 37.00
CA VAL A 166 5.76 -10.78 36.70
C VAL A 166 6.57 -10.79 35.42
N ASP A 167 6.12 -10.03 34.42
CA ASP A 167 6.71 -9.96 33.09
C ASP A 167 6.30 -8.63 32.44
N GLU A 168 7.27 -7.92 31.86
CA GLU A 168 7.03 -6.61 31.22
C GLU A 168 6.34 -6.76 29.86
N GLU A 169 6.36 -7.95 29.26
CA GLU A 169 5.77 -8.27 27.95
C GLU A 169 4.93 -9.57 27.98
N ALA A 170 4.23 -9.83 29.10
CA ALA A 170 3.35 -10.99 29.29
C ALA A 170 2.36 -11.23 28.14
N GLY A 171 2.00 -10.18 27.40
CA GLY A 171 1.34 -10.30 26.12
C GLY A 171 1.55 -9.05 25.29
N TRP A 172 1.61 -9.19 23.98
CA TRP A 172 1.81 -8.07 23.08
C TRP A 172 1.02 -8.22 21.79
N MET A 173 0.71 -7.09 21.17
CA MET A 173 0.21 -7.05 19.82
C MET A 173 0.61 -5.74 19.13
N MET A 174 0.71 -5.78 17.81
CA MET A 174 0.72 -4.58 16.98
C MET A 174 -0.73 -4.22 16.64
N ALA A 175 -1.12 -2.97 16.85
CA ALA A 175 -2.42 -2.46 16.44
C ALA A 175 -2.60 -2.60 14.91
N PRO A 176 -3.53 -3.44 14.42
CA PRO A 176 -3.66 -3.70 12.98
C PRO A 176 -4.31 -2.54 12.21
N ALA A 177 -4.94 -1.62 12.93
CA ALA A 177 -5.49 -0.36 12.45
C ALA A 177 -5.55 0.62 13.64
N ALA A 178 -5.85 1.90 13.37
CA ALA A 178 -6.15 2.84 14.45
C ALA A 178 -7.40 2.39 15.21
N MET A 179 -7.35 2.46 16.54
CA MET A 179 -8.40 1.94 17.43
C MET A 179 -8.81 2.99 18.47
N MET A 180 -10.08 3.02 18.80
CA MET A 180 -10.64 3.74 19.94
C MET A 180 -11.07 2.71 21.00
N LEU A 181 -10.26 2.55 22.05
CA LEU A 181 -10.55 1.63 23.15
C LEU A 181 -11.68 2.17 24.03
N SER A 182 -12.66 1.32 24.29
CA SER A 182 -13.80 1.61 25.17
C SER A 182 -13.78 0.78 26.45
N ALA A 183 -13.14 -0.40 26.42
CA ALA A 183 -13.01 -1.24 27.59
C ALA A 183 -11.80 -2.18 27.49
N VAL A 184 -11.23 -2.50 28.65
CA VAL A 184 -10.12 -3.44 28.80
C VAL A 184 -10.42 -4.32 30.01
N SER A 185 -10.13 -5.62 29.93
CA SER A 185 -10.25 -6.51 31.09
C SER A 185 -9.28 -7.67 31.06
N LEU A 186 -8.96 -8.19 32.25
CA LEU A 186 -8.21 -9.41 32.43
C LEU A 186 -9.13 -10.55 32.85
N SER A 187 -8.76 -11.76 32.45
CA SER A 187 -9.32 -12.99 32.99
C SER A 187 -8.24 -14.03 33.20
N VAL A 188 -8.42 -14.88 34.19
CA VAL A 188 -7.58 -16.05 34.46
C VAL A 188 -8.40 -17.33 34.41
N ARG A 189 -7.79 -18.42 33.95
CA ARG A 189 -8.38 -19.75 33.94
C ARG A 189 -8.39 -20.40 35.31
N LYS A 190 -7.34 -20.21 36.11
CA LYS A 190 -7.31 -20.60 37.52
C LYS A 190 -7.12 -19.34 38.37
N PRO A 191 -8.02 -19.07 39.33
CA PRO A 191 -7.94 -17.87 40.15
C PRO A 191 -6.74 -17.93 41.10
N ASP A 192 -6.24 -16.76 41.46
CA ASP A 192 -5.22 -16.59 42.49
C ASP A 192 -5.67 -17.20 43.84
N GLN A 193 -4.81 -18.02 44.43
CA GLN A 193 -5.01 -18.74 45.70
C GLN A 193 -4.43 -18.01 46.92
N SER A 194 -4.02 -16.75 46.76
CA SER A 194 -3.59 -15.91 47.87
C SER A 194 -4.72 -15.69 48.89
N PRO A 195 -4.40 -15.38 50.16
CA PRO A 195 -5.40 -15.01 51.14
C PRO A 195 -6.24 -13.82 50.67
N ALA A 196 -7.53 -13.81 51.03
CA ALA A 196 -8.40 -12.66 50.78
C ALA A 196 -7.81 -11.39 51.41
N GLY A 197 -7.80 -10.29 50.67
CA GLY A 197 -7.22 -9.01 51.09
C GLY A 197 -5.81 -8.72 50.57
N THR A 198 -5.17 -9.67 49.87
CA THR A 198 -3.99 -9.34 49.05
C THR A 198 -4.41 -8.63 47.75
N LEU A 199 -3.42 -8.04 47.07
CA LEU A 199 -3.62 -7.24 45.87
C LEU A 199 -3.97 -8.06 44.61
N GLY A 200 -3.83 -9.38 44.68
CA GLY A 200 -4.05 -10.28 43.56
C GLY A 200 -3.10 -10.05 42.39
N ILE A 201 -3.54 -10.43 41.18
CA ILE A 201 -2.81 -10.12 39.95
C ILE A 201 -3.00 -8.64 39.64
N GLN A 202 -1.90 -7.96 39.30
CA GLN A 202 -1.93 -6.60 38.76
C GLN A 202 -1.23 -6.56 37.41
N ALA A 203 -1.86 -5.98 36.40
CA ALA A 203 -1.23 -5.74 35.12
C ALA A 203 -1.57 -4.38 34.54
N ASP A 204 -0.58 -3.78 33.90
CA ASP A 204 -0.67 -2.48 33.25
C ASP A 204 -0.68 -2.67 31.74
N LEU A 205 -1.57 -1.95 31.06
CA LEU A 205 -1.64 -1.93 29.60
C LEU A 205 -0.88 -0.71 29.12
N LYS A 206 0.14 -0.95 28.31
CA LYS A 206 0.99 0.09 27.74
C LYS A 206 0.79 0.17 26.23
N VAL A 207 0.89 1.39 25.69
CA VAL A 207 0.94 1.67 24.26
C VAL A 207 2.21 2.46 23.99
N SER A 208 3.07 1.91 23.13
CA SER A 208 4.40 2.47 22.85
C SER A 208 5.21 2.75 24.14
N GLY A 209 5.10 1.85 25.12
CA GLY A 209 5.80 1.94 26.40
C GLY A 209 5.13 2.80 27.48
N ALA A 210 4.08 3.58 27.16
CA ALA A 210 3.37 4.41 28.11
C ALA A 210 2.09 3.74 28.62
N SER A 211 1.85 3.74 29.94
CA SER A 211 0.58 3.27 30.52
C SER A 211 -0.60 4.07 29.99
N ILE A 212 -1.68 3.38 29.63
CA ILE A 212 -2.92 4.00 29.14
C ILE A 212 -4.09 3.82 30.11
N LEU A 213 -3.83 3.37 31.32
CA LEU A 213 -4.82 3.16 32.37
C LEU A 213 -4.52 4.08 33.56
N SER A 214 -5.56 4.54 34.25
CA SER A 214 -5.39 5.38 35.45
C SER A 214 -4.78 4.62 36.64
N ALA A 215 -4.85 3.29 36.60
CA ALA A 215 -4.26 2.36 37.54
C ALA A 215 -4.14 0.98 36.86
N PRO A 216 -3.32 0.05 37.37
CA PRO A 216 -3.27 -1.32 36.86
C PRO A 216 -4.63 -2.02 36.96
N LEU A 217 -4.94 -2.87 35.98
CA LEU A 217 -6.03 -3.84 36.08
C LEU A 217 -5.73 -4.82 37.19
N ARG A 218 -6.76 -5.19 37.96
CA ARG A 218 -6.62 -6.10 39.10
C ARG A 218 -7.52 -7.30 38.96
N VAL A 219 -7.02 -8.48 39.29
CA VAL A 219 -7.84 -9.68 39.55
C VAL A 219 -7.60 -10.08 40.99
N LEU A 220 -8.59 -9.87 41.88
CA LEU A 220 -8.41 -10.15 43.30
C LEU A 220 -8.36 -11.67 43.57
N PRO A 221 -7.80 -12.10 44.70
CA PRO A 221 -7.74 -13.52 45.06
C PRO A 221 -9.12 -14.18 45.02
N GLY A 222 -9.18 -15.40 44.50
CA GLY A 222 -10.41 -16.16 44.30
C GLY A 222 -11.27 -15.70 43.11
N GLN A 223 -10.96 -14.58 42.46
CA GLN A 223 -11.69 -14.09 41.28
C GLN A 223 -11.07 -14.59 39.98
N ARG A 224 -11.91 -14.72 38.95
CA ARG A 224 -11.50 -15.13 37.59
C ARG A 224 -11.34 -13.98 36.62
N SER A 225 -11.78 -12.78 36.97
CA SER A 225 -11.74 -11.64 36.06
C SER A 225 -11.61 -10.34 36.81
N SER A 226 -10.97 -9.37 36.17
CA SER A 226 -10.93 -8.00 36.68
C SER A 226 -12.30 -7.38 36.76
N ARG A 227 -13.28 -7.83 35.96
CA ARG A 227 -14.67 -7.35 35.99
C ARG A 227 -15.55 -7.97 37.08
N ALA A 228 -14.98 -8.81 37.94
CA ALA A 228 -15.73 -9.39 39.05
C ALA A 228 -16.26 -8.30 40.00
N ALA A 229 -17.42 -8.56 40.62
CA ALA A 229 -18.03 -7.62 41.55
C ALA A 229 -17.09 -7.28 42.72
N GLY A 230 -17.03 -6.00 43.09
CA GLY A 230 -16.14 -5.51 44.14
C GLY A 230 -14.73 -5.13 43.68
N THR A 231 -14.40 -5.32 42.41
CA THR A 231 -13.09 -4.95 41.85
C THR A 231 -13.16 -3.62 41.12
N ALA A 232 -12.41 -2.62 41.60
CA ALA A 232 -12.35 -1.30 40.99
C ALA A 232 -11.77 -1.37 39.56
N GLN A 233 -12.46 -0.77 38.60
CA GLN A 233 -11.98 -0.69 37.22
C GLN A 233 -11.17 0.61 37.01
N PRO A 234 -9.99 0.54 36.37
CA PRO A 234 -9.30 1.74 35.95
C PRO A 234 -10.04 2.41 34.78
N THR A 235 -9.85 3.72 34.64
CA THR A 235 -10.30 4.46 33.46
C THR A 235 -9.20 4.45 32.40
N ILE A 236 -9.59 4.34 31.12
CA ILE A 236 -8.66 4.47 30.00
C ILE A 236 -8.29 5.96 29.86
N THR A 237 -7.04 6.32 30.14
CA THR A 237 -6.54 7.71 30.09
C THR A 237 -6.18 8.15 28.67
N ARG A 238 -5.95 7.18 27.77
CA ARG A 238 -5.70 7.39 26.35
C ARG A 238 -6.44 6.33 25.53
N ALA A 239 -7.62 6.69 25.02
CA ALA A 239 -8.47 5.77 24.26
C ALA A 239 -7.98 5.53 22.82
N LEU A 240 -7.36 6.54 22.21
CA LEU A 240 -6.85 6.43 20.84
C LEU A 240 -5.50 5.72 20.79
N VAL A 241 -5.49 4.56 20.12
CA VAL A 241 -4.31 3.80 19.75
C VAL A 241 -4.06 4.01 18.25
N GLY A 242 -2.86 4.47 17.90
CA GLY A 242 -2.50 4.69 16.51
C GLY A 242 -2.29 3.39 15.75
N LEU A 243 -2.39 3.44 14.42
CA LEU A 243 -1.94 2.37 13.54
C LEU A 243 -0.49 1.99 13.88
N ASP A 244 -0.19 0.70 13.85
CA ASP A 244 1.14 0.13 14.12
C ASP A 244 1.71 0.49 15.51
N SER A 245 0.85 0.91 16.45
CA SER A 245 1.29 1.10 17.83
C SER A 245 1.47 -0.26 18.51
N LEU A 246 2.63 -0.48 19.12
CA LEU A 246 2.88 -1.63 19.97
C LEU A 246 2.07 -1.51 21.26
N MET A 247 1.23 -2.51 21.52
CA MET A 247 0.52 -2.67 22.79
C MET A 247 1.17 -3.80 23.58
N THR A 248 1.49 -3.56 24.84
CA THR A 248 2.04 -4.57 25.74
C THR A 248 1.26 -4.63 27.04
N LEU A 249 1.09 -5.84 27.56
CA LEU A 249 0.62 -6.09 28.91
C LEU A 249 1.82 -6.37 29.79
N ALA A 250 2.03 -5.52 30.80
CA ALA A 250 3.06 -5.72 31.81
C ALA A 250 2.40 -6.22 33.11
N VAL A 251 2.66 -7.47 33.51
CA VAL A 251 2.23 -7.99 34.79
C VAL A 251 3.16 -7.45 35.87
N GLN A 252 2.61 -6.67 36.80
CA GLN A 252 3.34 -5.97 37.86
C GLN A 252 3.32 -6.75 39.19
N ALA A 253 2.30 -7.57 39.38
CA ALA A 253 2.18 -8.47 40.53
C ALA A 253 1.53 -9.77 40.08
N GLU A 254 2.17 -10.89 40.40
CA GLU A 254 1.60 -12.22 40.16
C GLU A 254 0.68 -12.66 41.29
N GLY A 255 -0.33 -13.47 40.95
CA GLY A 255 -1.14 -14.19 41.92
C GLY A 255 -0.50 -15.53 42.27
N LYS A 256 -0.76 -16.04 43.47
CA LYS A 256 -0.33 -17.37 43.89
C LYS A 256 -1.08 -18.45 43.11
N ASP A 257 -0.35 -19.26 42.35
CA ASP A 257 -0.87 -20.40 41.57
C ASP A 257 -2.02 -20.04 40.61
N ALA A 258 -2.06 -18.79 40.14
CA ALA A 258 -2.99 -18.37 39.10
C ALA A 258 -2.48 -18.80 37.71
N GLU A 259 -3.36 -19.32 36.86
CA GLU A 259 -3.00 -19.89 35.56
C GLU A 259 -3.86 -19.33 34.43
N GLY A 260 -3.31 -19.26 33.22
CA GLY A 260 -4.01 -18.92 31.98
C GLY A 260 -4.57 -17.51 31.95
N LEU A 261 -3.70 -16.50 31.85
CA LEU A 261 -4.06 -15.09 31.75
C LEU A 261 -4.43 -14.71 30.30
N ARG A 262 -5.56 -14.01 30.18
CA ARG A 262 -6.02 -13.43 28.91
C ARG A 262 -6.38 -11.96 29.12
N LEU A 263 -5.93 -11.12 28.19
CA LEU A 263 -6.35 -9.74 28.04
C LEU A 263 -7.49 -9.67 27.00
N VAL A 264 -8.51 -8.87 27.26
CA VAL A 264 -9.57 -8.59 26.30
C VAL A 264 -9.66 -7.09 26.08
N LEU A 265 -9.50 -6.67 24.83
CA LEU A 265 -9.66 -5.29 24.36
C LEU A 265 -11.00 -5.14 23.64
N GLN A 266 -11.72 -4.05 23.90
CA GLN A 266 -12.98 -3.73 23.22
C GLN A 266 -12.98 -2.27 22.80
N GLY A 267 -13.56 -1.97 21.65
CA GLY A 267 -13.54 -0.64 21.08
C GLY A 267 -14.17 -0.57 19.70
N THR A 268 -13.89 0.53 19.00
CA THR A 268 -14.22 0.70 17.58
C THR A 268 -12.94 0.99 16.80
N TRP A 269 -12.88 0.59 15.54
CA TRP A 269 -11.84 1.09 14.65
C TRP A 269 -11.99 2.62 14.50
N ALA A 270 -10.87 3.32 14.32
CA ALA A 270 -10.83 4.79 14.20
C ALA A 270 -10.61 5.23 12.75
#